data_AF-A0A1I6Y6A6-F1
#
_entry.id   AF-A0A1I6Y6A6-F1
#
_cell.length_a   1.000
_cell.length_b   1.000
_cell.length_c   1.000
_cell.angle_alpha   90.00
_cell.angle_beta   90.00
_cell.angle_gamma   90.00
#
_symmetry.space_group_name_H-M   'P 1'
#
loop_
_entity.id
_entity.type
_entity.pdbx_description
1 polymer ?
#
loop_
_entity_poly.entity_id
_entity_poly.type
_entity_poly.pdbx_seq_one_letter_code
_entity_poly.pdbx_strand_id
1 'polypeptide(L)'
;MYKDLTKFNKLYTHLLSLNQGEKHCDYIKLYQDNFVFLGKKIEEEEVDSSIQRKRLVLLSNYADKLYQVEKYQEAESVTRQALFQFDNLTEKERDSTKLYQLMLFNLAKIAYKLNDVETSYKRFKRLYDLYPDKSEYLTWLLMLNHQKKKKVRYLLVVLVGVCLATAVLLMDKEQPIFMYGAVVLSVLCFIAILYFEIKFIQTKRILEKKASS
;
A
#
# COMPACT_ATOMS: atom_id res chain seq x y z
N MET A 1 -29.40 -27.00 -8.52
CA MET A 1 -29.60 -25.73 -9.26
C MET A 1 -30.34 -24.67 -8.44
N TYR A 2 -31.68 -24.67 -8.32
CA TYR A 2 -32.40 -23.69 -7.48
C TYR A 2 -31.92 -23.67 -6.02
N LYS A 3 -31.66 -24.86 -5.45
CA LYS A 3 -31.12 -25.02 -4.09
C LYS A 3 -29.75 -24.35 -3.90
N ASP A 4 -28.91 -24.33 -4.94
CA ASP A 4 -27.56 -23.75 -4.89
C ASP A 4 -27.62 -22.22 -4.97
N LEU A 5 -28.49 -21.67 -5.83
CA LEU A 5 -28.71 -20.22 -5.91
C LEU A 5 -29.31 -19.65 -4.62
N THR A 6 -30.31 -20.33 -4.04
CA THR A 6 -30.90 -19.94 -2.76
C THR A 6 -29.86 -20.02 -1.64
N LYS A 7 -29.04 -21.07 -1.60
CA LYS A 7 -27.93 -21.20 -0.64
C LYS A 7 -26.91 -20.07 -0.80
N PHE A 8 -26.53 -19.73 -2.03
CA PHE A 8 -25.60 -18.62 -2.31
C PHE A 8 -26.16 -17.28 -1.84
N ASN A 9 -27.40 -16.96 -2.19
CA ASN A 9 -28.02 -15.70 -1.77
C ASN A 9 -28.14 -15.59 -0.25
N LYS A 10 -28.48 -16.69 0.46
CA LYS A 10 -28.52 -16.71 1.93
C LYS A 10 -27.13 -16.49 2.54
N LEU A 11 -26.10 -17.10 1.97
CA LEU A 11 -24.72 -16.92 2.42
C LEU A 11 -24.23 -15.50 2.15
N TYR A 12 -24.54 -14.94 0.98
CA TYR A 12 -24.22 -13.57 0.60
C TYR A 12 -24.81 -12.55 1.58
N THR A 13 -26.11 -12.65 1.89
CA THR A 13 -26.75 -11.73 2.84
C THR A 13 -26.18 -11.87 4.25
N HIS A 14 -25.87 -13.09 4.68
CA HIS A 14 -25.23 -13.33 5.98
C HIS A 14 -23.84 -12.68 6.04
N LEU A 15 -22.99 -12.90 5.04
CA LEU A 15 -21.67 -12.26 4.96
C LEU A 15 -21.77 -10.73 4.93
N LEU A 16 -22.74 -10.16 4.21
CA LEU A 16 -22.97 -8.71 4.24
C LEU A 16 -23.37 -8.19 5.63
N SER A 17 -24.20 -8.93 6.37
CA SER A 17 -24.56 -8.54 7.75
C SER A 17 -23.34 -8.56 8.69
N LEU A 18 -22.43 -9.54 8.52
CA LEU A 18 -21.19 -9.59 9.30
C LEU A 18 -20.24 -8.45 8.93
N ASN A 19 -20.24 -8.02 7.66
CA ASN A 19 -19.42 -6.91 7.19
C ASN A 19 -19.80 -5.58 7.86
N GLN A 20 -21.08 -5.37 8.18
CA GLN A 20 -21.59 -4.16 8.83
C GLN A 20 -21.28 -4.10 10.34
N GLY A 21 -21.17 -5.25 11.01
CA GLY A 21 -21.05 -5.32 12.47
C GLY A 21 -19.62 -5.40 13.03
N GLU A 22 -18.59 -5.03 12.25
CA GLU A 22 -17.17 -5.18 12.60
C GLU A 22 -16.73 -6.60 13.02
N LYS A 23 -17.53 -7.62 12.68
CA LYS A 23 -17.25 -9.03 13.01
C LYS A 23 -16.26 -9.65 12.02
N HIS A 24 -15.05 -9.10 11.95
CA HIS A 24 -14.07 -9.46 10.94
C HIS A 24 -13.66 -10.94 11.00
N CYS A 25 -13.43 -11.48 12.20
CA CYS A 25 -13.09 -12.89 12.39
C CYS A 25 -14.22 -13.84 11.97
N ASP A 26 -15.47 -13.51 12.32
CA ASP A 26 -16.64 -14.32 11.94
C ASP A 26 -16.85 -14.30 10.42
N TYR A 27 -16.66 -13.14 9.79
CA TYR A 27 -16.71 -13.02 8.34
C TYR A 27 -15.65 -13.90 7.67
N ILE A 28 -14.39 -13.79 8.13
CA ILE A 28 -13.26 -14.56 7.59
C ILE A 28 -13.55 -16.06 7.72
N LYS A 29 -13.97 -16.51 8.91
CA LYS A 29 -14.28 -17.92 9.17
C LYS A 29 -15.40 -18.41 8.26
N LEU A 30 -16.53 -17.68 8.23
CA LEU A 30 -17.67 -18.06 7.40
C LEU A 30 -17.33 -18.09 5.90
N TYR A 31 -16.52 -17.15 5.43
CA TYR A 31 -16.05 -17.10 4.04
C TYR A 31 -15.15 -18.29 3.72
N GLN A 32 -14.18 -18.61 4.61
CA GLN A 32 -13.26 -19.74 4.45
C GLN A 32 -14.00 -21.08 4.47
N ASP A 33 -14.92 -21.28 5.42
CA ASP A 33 -15.75 -22.48 5.55
C ASP A 33 -16.59 -22.76 4.29
N ASN A 34 -16.86 -21.73 3.49
CA ASN A 34 -17.65 -21.81 2.27
C ASN A 34 -16.86 -21.44 1.00
N PHE A 35 -15.52 -21.36 1.06
CA PHE A 35 -14.70 -20.85 -0.03
C PHE A 35 -14.92 -21.59 -1.35
N VAL A 36 -14.93 -22.93 -1.30
CA VAL A 36 -15.15 -23.79 -2.48
C VAL A 36 -16.49 -23.49 -3.14
N PHE A 37 -17.53 -23.28 -2.34
CA PHE A 37 -18.88 -22.98 -2.84
C PHE A 37 -18.98 -21.56 -3.39
N LEU A 38 -18.34 -20.59 -2.72
CA LEU A 38 -18.31 -19.19 -3.15
C LEU A 38 -17.50 -18.99 -4.44
N GLY A 39 -16.45 -19.80 -4.67
CA GLY A 39 -15.59 -19.74 -5.85
C GLY A 39 -16.08 -20.55 -7.06
N LYS A 40 -17.05 -21.46 -6.90
CA LYS A 40 -17.50 -22.35 -7.99
C LYS A 40 -18.28 -21.59 -9.08
N LYS A 41 -17.84 -21.56 -10.34
CA LYS A 41 -18.67 -21.03 -11.46
C LYS A 41 -20.04 -21.73 -11.49
N ILE A 42 -21.13 -20.95 -11.55
CA ILE A 42 -22.48 -21.50 -11.72
C ILE A 42 -22.72 -21.50 -13.23
N GLU A 43 -23.01 -22.67 -13.79
CA GLU A 43 -23.16 -22.89 -15.23
C GLU A 43 -24.55 -22.37 -15.70
N GLU A 44 -24.70 -21.08 -16.03
CA GLU A 44 -25.86 -20.56 -16.79
C GLU A 44 -25.63 -19.13 -17.35
N GLU A 45 -26.15 -18.87 -18.56
CA GLU A 45 -25.77 -17.77 -19.49
C GLU A 45 -26.37 -16.37 -19.21
N GLU A 46 -27.47 -16.24 -18.45
CA GLU A 46 -28.11 -14.93 -18.19
C GLU A 46 -28.02 -14.48 -16.71
N VAL A 47 -27.66 -15.40 -15.82
CA VAL A 47 -27.55 -15.18 -14.37
C VAL A 47 -26.12 -14.79 -13.95
N ASP A 48 -25.15 -14.90 -14.87
CA ASP A 48 -23.72 -14.85 -14.58
C ASP A 48 -23.25 -13.46 -14.08
N SER A 49 -23.65 -12.35 -14.71
CA SER A 49 -23.08 -11.02 -14.36
C SER A 49 -23.42 -10.53 -12.94
N SER A 50 -24.59 -10.88 -12.40
CA SER A 50 -25.03 -10.47 -11.06
C SER A 50 -24.35 -11.30 -9.97
N ILE A 51 -24.24 -12.61 -10.20
CA ILE A 51 -23.55 -13.52 -9.28
C ILE A 51 -22.05 -13.23 -9.25
N GLN A 52 -21.41 -13.01 -10.39
CA GLN A 52 -19.99 -12.65 -10.45
C GLN A 52 -19.73 -11.34 -9.71
N ARG A 53 -20.61 -10.33 -9.85
CA ARG A 53 -20.53 -9.10 -9.06
C ARG A 53 -20.65 -9.36 -7.56
N LYS A 54 -21.62 -10.16 -7.13
CA LYS A 54 -21.76 -10.53 -5.70
C LYS A 54 -20.52 -11.25 -5.18
N ARG A 55 -19.92 -12.16 -5.97
CA ARG A 55 -18.67 -12.84 -5.61
C ARG A 55 -17.51 -11.89 -5.47
N LEU A 56 -17.37 -10.96 -6.41
CA LEU A 56 -16.31 -9.97 -6.39
C LEU A 56 -16.45 -9.03 -5.19
N VAL A 57 -17.69 -8.67 -4.80
CA VAL A 57 -17.98 -7.97 -3.54
C VAL A 57 -17.52 -8.78 -2.34
N LEU A 58 -17.90 -10.06 -2.26
CA LEU A 58 -17.51 -10.92 -1.13
C LEU A 58 -16.00 -11.13 -1.05
N LEU A 59 -15.33 -11.30 -2.19
CA LEU A 59 -13.88 -11.45 -2.30
C LEU A 59 -13.14 -10.18 -1.87
N SER A 60 -13.64 -9.01 -2.32
CA SER A 60 -13.08 -7.71 -1.94
C SER A 60 -13.24 -7.45 -0.43
N ASN A 61 -14.42 -7.75 0.12
CA ASN A 61 -14.66 -7.66 1.57
C ASN A 61 -13.78 -8.64 2.35
N TYR A 62 -13.58 -9.86 1.84
CA TYR A 62 -12.69 -10.84 2.46
C TYR A 62 -11.25 -10.34 2.52
N ALA A 63 -10.73 -9.77 1.42
CA ALA A 63 -9.41 -9.15 1.39
C ALA A 63 -9.29 -8.00 2.41
N ASP A 64 -10.30 -7.13 2.48
CA ASP A 64 -10.36 -6.02 3.44
C ASP A 64 -10.39 -6.51 4.90
N LYS A 65 -11.13 -7.60 5.18
CA LYS A 65 -11.17 -8.18 6.54
C LYS A 65 -9.84 -8.81 6.92
N LEU A 66 -9.20 -9.54 6.00
CA LEU A 66 -7.85 -10.05 6.21
C LEU A 66 -6.87 -8.92 6.52
N TYR A 67 -6.97 -7.80 5.82
CA TYR A 67 -6.17 -6.61 6.10
C TYR A 67 -6.46 -6.04 7.50
N GLN A 68 -7.72 -5.94 7.90
CA GLN A 68 -8.14 -5.40 9.21
C GLN A 68 -7.67 -6.26 10.39
N VAL A 69 -7.58 -7.59 10.22
CA VAL A 69 -7.02 -8.50 11.22
C VAL A 69 -5.52 -8.75 11.04
N GLU A 70 -4.83 -7.89 10.29
CA GLU A 70 -3.39 -7.88 10.07
C GLU A 70 -2.79 -9.13 9.38
N LYS A 71 -3.63 -9.91 8.68
CA LYS A 71 -3.20 -11.03 7.84
C LYS A 71 -2.72 -10.54 6.47
N TYR A 72 -1.68 -9.69 6.47
CA TYR A 72 -1.28 -8.91 5.30
C TYR A 72 -0.87 -9.75 4.08
N GLN A 73 -0.22 -10.90 4.27
CA GLN A 73 0.18 -11.80 3.17
C GLN A 73 -1.02 -12.47 2.51
N GLU A 74 -1.96 -13.01 3.30
CA GLU A 74 -3.22 -13.55 2.80
C GLU A 74 -4.02 -12.45 2.09
N ALA A 75 -4.12 -11.28 2.72
CA ALA A 75 -4.81 -10.12 2.15
C ALA A 75 -4.21 -9.71 0.80
N GLU A 76 -2.88 -9.74 0.64
CA GLU A 76 -2.23 -9.40 -0.64
C GLU A 76 -2.68 -10.34 -1.76
N SER A 77 -2.63 -11.64 -1.50
CA SER A 77 -2.98 -12.67 -2.48
C SER A 77 -4.44 -12.54 -2.92
N VAL A 78 -5.35 -12.40 -1.96
CA VAL A 78 -6.80 -12.23 -2.23
C VAL A 78 -7.07 -10.90 -2.94
N THR A 79 -6.38 -9.81 -2.56
CA THR A 79 -6.53 -8.50 -3.23
C THR A 79 -6.10 -8.58 -4.70
N ARG A 80 -4.98 -9.26 -4.99
CA ARG A 80 -4.52 -9.48 -6.38
C ARG A 80 -5.50 -10.33 -7.17
N GLN A 81 -6.09 -11.35 -6.56
CA GLN A 81 -7.14 -12.14 -7.19
C GLN A 81 -8.37 -11.29 -7.54
N ALA A 82 -8.81 -10.42 -6.63
CA ALA A 82 -9.93 -9.51 -6.88
C ALA A 82 -9.61 -8.52 -8.01
N LEU A 83 -8.41 -7.92 -7.99
CA LEU A 83 -7.98 -7.00 -9.06
C LEU A 83 -7.91 -7.68 -10.43
N PHE A 84 -7.42 -8.92 -10.49
CA PHE A 84 -7.44 -9.69 -11.73
C PHE A 84 -8.87 -9.91 -12.26
N GLN A 85 -9.85 -10.13 -11.38
CA GLN A 85 -11.25 -10.21 -11.80
C GLN A 85 -11.80 -8.86 -12.28
N PHE A 86 -11.45 -7.75 -11.63
CA PHE A 86 -11.82 -6.41 -12.08
C PHE A 86 -11.21 -6.04 -13.43
N ASP A 87 -10.00 -6.52 -13.73
CA ASP A 87 -9.33 -6.24 -15.00
C ASP A 87 -10.04 -6.88 -16.21
N ASN A 88 -10.84 -7.92 -15.96
CA ASN A 88 -11.70 -8.55 -16.98
C ASN A 88 -13.07 -7.87 -17.12
N LEU A 89 -13.38 -6.85 -16.31
CA LEU A 89 -14.61 -6.06 -16.42
C LEU A 89 -14.37 -4.80 -17.26
N THR A 90 -15.44 -4.32 -17.90
CA THR A 90 -15.42 -3.01 -18.56
C THR A 90 -15.17 -1.89 -17.55
N GLU A 91 -14.62 -0.75 -18.00
CA GLU A 91 -14.38 0.41 -17.11
C GLU A 91 -15.64 0.86 -16.38
N LYS A 92 -16.78 0.90 -17.09
CA LYS A 92 -18.09 1.25 -16.53
C LYS A 92 -18.50 0.32 -15.39
N GLU A 93 -18.30 -0.98 -15.54
CA GLU A 93 -18.63 -1.98 -14.51
C GLU A 93 -17.68 -1.89 -13.32
N ARG A 94 -16.39 -1.71 -13.60
CA ARG A 94 -15.33 -1.56 -12.60
C ARG A 94 -15.59 -0.36 -11.69
N ASP A 95 -15.89 0.80 -12.28
CA ASP A 95 -16.07 2.05 -11.56
C ASP A 95 -17.40 2.12 -10.81
N SER A 96 -18.40 1.34 -11.22
CA SER A 96 -19.71 1.29 -10.56
C SER A 96 -19.67 0.85 -9.09
N THR A 97 -18.60 0.16 -8.68
CA THR A 97 -18.54 -0.51 -7.36
C THR A 97 -17.72 0.22 -6.30
N LYS A 98 -16.90 1.23 -6.66
CA LYS A 98 -15.81 1.79 -5.81
C LYS A 98 -14.82 0.74 -5.24
N LEU A 99 -15.08 -0.55 -5.43
CA LEU A 99 -14.30 -1.66 -4.88
C LEU A 99 -12.95 -1.80 -5.59
N TYR A 100 -12.89 -1.55 -6.90
CA TYR A 100 -11.62 -1.58 -7.61
C TYR A 100 -10.61 -0.57 -7.03
N GLN A 101 -11.07 0.67 -6.82
CA GLN A 101 -10.28 1.71 -6.16
C GLN A 101 -9.86 1.30 -4.74
N LEU A 102 -10.79 0.74 -3.95
CA LEU A 102 -10.50 0.22 -2.61
C LEU A 102 -9.43 -0.90 -2.64
N MET A 103 -9.50 -1.81 -3.61
CA MET A 103 -8.53 -2.90 -3.75
C MET A 103 -7.15 -2.38 -4.14
N LEU A 104 -7.05 -1.41 -5.05
CA LEU A 104 -5.78 -0.76 -5.37
C LEU A 104 -5.18 -0.06 -4.14
N PHE A 105 -6.02 0.61 -3.37
CA PHE A 105 -5.63 1.29 -2.13
C PHE A 105 -5.16 0.31 -1.06
N ASN A 106 -5.91 -0.76 -0.80
CA ASN A 106 -5.52 -1.82 0.12
C ASN A 106 -4.21 -2.49 -0.32
N LEU A 107 -4.03 -2.75 -1.62
CA LEU A 107 -2.78 -3.29 -2.16
C LEU A 107 -1.58 -2.36 -1.93
N ALA A 108 -1.78 -1.04 -1.97
CA ALA A 108 -0.74 -0.05 -1.66
C ALA A 108 -0.40 -0.03 -0.16
N LYS A 109 -1.41 -0.12 0.71
CA LYS A 109 -1.23 -0.19 2.18
C LYS A 109 -0.59 -1.49 2.63
N ILE A 110 -0.96 -2.62 2.04
CA ILE A 110 -0.37 -3.93 2.31
C ILE A 110 1.13 -3.91 2.01
N ALA A 111 1.56 -3.34 0.89
CA ALA A 111 3.00 -3.20 0.58
C ALA A 111 3.73 -2.41 1.68
N TYR A 112 3.13 -1.33 2.18
CA TYR A 112 3.71 -0.57 3.30
C TYR A 112 3.81 -1.42 4.57
N LYS A 113 2.75 -2.15 4.92
CA LYS A 113 2.71 -3.04 6.11
C LYS A 113 3.71 -4.19 6.02
N LEU A 114 4.03 -4.64 4.81
CA LEU A 114 5.06 -5.64 4.53
C LEU A 114 6.47 -5.02 4.38
N ASN A 115 6.67 -3.77 4.79
CA ASN A 115 7.93 -3.01 4.70
C ASN A 115 8.47 -2.76 3.28
N ASP A 116 7.67 -2.98 2.24
CA ASP A 116 8.00 -2.64 0.86
C ASP A 116 7.55 -1.20 0.53
N VAL A 117 8.28 -0.24 1.09
CA VAL A 117 8.03 1.21 0.95
C VAL A 117 8.14 1.68 -0.50
N GLU A 118 9.01 1.04 -1.30
CA GLU A 118 9.20 1.42 -2.70
C GLU A 118 7.97 1.05 -3.54
N THR A 119 7.51 -0.19 -3.41
CA THR A 119 6.28 -0.65 -4.08
C THR A 119 5.06 0.12 -3.58
N SER A 120 4.95 0.37 -2.28
CA SER A 120 3.86 1.17 -1.72
C SER A 120 3.83 2.57 -2.34
N TYR A 121 4.99 3.26 -2.42
CA TYR A 121 5.09 4.58 -3.03
C TYR A 121 4.66 4.58 -4.50
N LYS A 122 5.14 3.61 -5.30
CA LYS A 122 4.75 3.48 -6.71
C LYS A 122 3.25 3.27 -6.87
N ARG A 123 2.63 2.44 -6.02
CA ARG A 123 1.19 2.17 -6.04
C ARG A 123 0.37 3.40 -5.64
N PHE A 124 0.76 4.11 -4.58
CA PHE A 124 0.10 5.35 -4.19
C PHE A 124 0.27 6.46 -5.22
N LYS A 125 1.41 6.51 -5.91
CA LYS A 125 1.62 7.46 -7.01
C LYS A 125 0.63 7.18 -8.15
N ARG A 126 0.53 5.92 -8.57
CA ARG A 126 -0.47 5.52 -9.58
C ARG A 126 -1.91 5.86 -9.14
N LEU A 127 -2.25 5.64 -7.87
CA LEU A 127 -3.57 6.01 -7.34
C LEU A 127 -3.82 7.52 -7.39
N TYR A 128 -2.83 8.34 -7.07
CA TYR A 128 -2.93 9.79 -7.17
C TYR A 128 -3.04 10.26 -8.64
N ASP A 129 -2.27 9.65 -9.54
CA ASP A 129 -2.34 9.95 -10.97
C ASP A 129 -3.71 9.58 -11.57
N LEU A 130 -4.34 8.51 -11.10
CA LEU A 130 -5.69 8.09 -11.52
C LEU A 130 -6.82 8.88 -10.85
N TYR A 131 -6.64 9.30 -9.60
CA TYR A 131 -7.67 9.94 -8.78
C TYR A 131 -7.09 11.14 -8.01
N PRO A 132 -6.74 12.24 -8.70
CA PRO A 132 -6.05 13.37 -8.10
C PRO A 132 -6.86 14.08 -7.01
N ASP A 133 -8.20 14.03 -7.10
CA ASP A 133 -9.12 14.67 -6.15
C ASP A 133 -9.14 13.99 -4.76
N LYS A 134 -8.49 12.83 -4.61
CA LYS A 134 -8.41 12.10 -3.34
C LYS A 134 -7.18 12.56 -2.55
N SER A 135 -7.40 13.55 -1.69
CA SER A 135 -6.37 14.09 -0.78
C SER A 135 -5.66 13.03 0.07
N GLU A 136 -6.36 11.95 0.45
CA GLU A 136 -5.78 10.82 1.19
C GLU A 136 -4.55 10.22 0.49
N TYR A 137 -4.56 10.09 -0.83
CA TYR A 137 -3.46 9.50 -1.59
C TYR A 137 -2.22 10.39 -1.56
N LEU A 138 -2.44 11.71 -1.62
CA LEU A 138 -1.37 12.68 -1.44
C LEU A 138 -0.79 12.62 -0.03
N THR A 139 -1.62 12.48 1.00
CA THR A 139 -1.15 12.31 2.39
C THR A 139 -0.25 11.10 2.52
N TRP A 140 -0.63 9.96 1.93
CA TRP A 140 0.21 8.76 1.89
C TRP A 140 1.53 8.98 1.16
N LEU A 141 1.51 9.65 0.00
CA LEU A 141 2.74 9.97 -0.75
C LEU A 141 3.70 10.84 0.06
N LEU A 142 3.19 11.85 0.76
CA LEU A 142 3.98 12.72 1.63
C LEU A 142 4.59 11.93 2.79
N MET A 143 3.80 11.06 3.43
CA MET A 143 4.25 10.19 4.52
C MET A 143 5.37 9.25 4.06
N LEU A 144 5.21 8.57 2.93
CA LEU A 144 6.19 7.64 2.39
C LEU A 144 7.48 8.34 1.95
N ASN A 145 7.35 9.54 1.36
CA ASN A 145 8.51 10.35 0.98
C ASN A 145 9.29 10.82 2.23
N HIS A 146 8.57 11.20 3.28
CA HIS A 146 9.19 11.56 4.57
C HIS A 146 9.97 10.36 5.16
N GLN A 147 9.42 9.15 5.12
CA GLN A 147 10.13 7.96 5.60
C GLN A 147 11.39 7.63 4.79
N LYS A 148 11.31 7.69 3.45
CA LYS A 148 12.50 7.48 2.59
C LYS A 148 13.60 8.47 2.95
N LYS A 149 13.25 9.75 3.13
CA LYS A 149 14.19 10.81 3.49
C LYS A 149 14.74 10.63 4.91
N LYS A 150 13.93 10.20 5.88
CA LYS A 150 14.40 9.90 7.24
C LYS A 150 15.48 8.81 7.24
N LYS A 151 15.30 7.75 6.44
CA LYS A 151 16.31 6.70 6.27
C LYS A 151 17.62 7.25 5.68
N VAL A 152 17.53 8.08 4.64
CA VAL A 152 18.71 8.72 4.02
C VAL A 152 19.43 9.63 5.03
N ARG A 153 18.69 10.46 5.78
CA ARG A 153 19.28 11.32 6.83
C ARG A 153 20.00 10.51 7.89
N TYR A 154 19.37 9.43 8.38
CA TYR A 154 19.99 8.55 9.36
C TYR A 154 21.30 7.94 8.83
N LEU A 155 21.30 7.43 7.60
CA LEU A 155 22.51 6.90 6.96
C LEU A 155 23.62 7.94 6.83
N LEU A 156 23.28 9.18 6.45
CA LEU A 156 24.26 10.27 6.34
C LEU A 156 24.83 10.67 7.72
N VAL A 157 24.01 10.71 8.77
CA VAL A 157 24.49 11.00 10.13
C VAL A 157 25.42 9.89 10.64
N VAL A 158 25.07 8.62 10.40
CA VAL A 158 25.94 7.49 10.76
C VAL A 158 27.26 7.56 10.00
N LEU A 159 27.22 7.86 8.69
CA LEU A 159 28.43 8.01 7.87
C LEU A 159 29.34 9.12 8.39
N VAL A 160 28.79 10.29 8.72
CA VAL A 160 29.54 11.41 9.32
C VAL A 160 30.16 11.00 10.67
N GLY A 161 29.39 10.32 11.52
CA GLY A 161 29.89 9.82 12.80
C GLY A 161 31.05 8.83 12.65
N VAL A 162 30.96 7.91 11.69
CA VAL A 162 32.05 6.98 11.37
C VAL A 162 33.27 7.74 10.85
N CYS A 163 33.10 8.70 9.95
CA CYS A 163 34.21 9.51 9.42
C CYS A 163 34.93 10.28 10.54
N LEU A 164 34.18 10.90 11.46
CA LEU A 164 34.75 11.62 12.60
C LEU A 164 35.49 10.67 13.55
N ALA A 165 34.92 9.51 13.88
CA ALA A 165 35.58 8.50 14.70
C ALA A 165 36.89 8.00 14.06
N THR A 166 36.89 7.74 12.75
CA THR A 166 38.11 7.36 12.02
C THR A 166 39.14 8.48 11.99
N ALA A 167 38.73 9.74 11.88
CA ALA A 167 39.65 10.88 11.92
C ALA A 167 40.34 10.98 13.28
N VAL A 168 39.60 10.83 14.38
CA VAL A 168 40.15 10.85 15.75
C VAL A 168 41.16 9.72 15.95
N LEU A 169 40.85 8.50 15.49
CA LEU A 169 41.79 7.36 15.58
C LEU A 169 43.07 7.54 14.75
N LEU A 170 43.01 8.31 13.67
CA LEU A 170 44.15 8.59 12.81
C LEU A 170 45.00 9.78 13.28
N MET A 171 44.47 10.65 14.15
CA MET A 171 45.26 11.72 14.76
C MET A 171 46.43 11.16 15.56
N ASP A 172 46.30 9.96 16.14
CA ASP A 172 47.34 9.29 16.92
C ASP A 172 48.47 8.70 16.07
N LYS A 173 48.31 8.68 14.73
CA LYS A 173 49.25 8.01 13.80
C LYS A 173 50.06 8.95 12.90
N GLU A 174 50.01 10.26 13.13
CA GLU A 174 50.75 11.28 12.35
C GLU A 174 50.60 11.16 10.80
N GLN A 175 49.42 10.75 10.30
CA GLN A 175 49.16 10.68 8.85
C GLN A 175 48.27 11.84 8.37
N PRO A 176 48.84 13.00 8.00
CA PRO A 176 48.06 14.21 7.71
C PRO A 176 47.15 14.08 6.48
N ILE A 177 47.54 13.31 5.46
CA ILE A 177 46.76 13.13 4.22
C ILE A 177 45.37 12.53 4.52
N PHE A 178 45.29 11.56 5.43
CA PHE A 178 44.01 10.94 5.79
C PHE A 178 43.12 11.87 6.61
N MET A 179 43.69 12.76 7.43
CA MET A 179 42.94 13.75 8.22
C MET A 179 42.19 14.73 7.30
N TYR A 180 42.87 15.29 6.30
CA TYR A 180 42.24 16.19 5.33
C TYR A 180 41.13 15.48 4.53
N GLY A 181 41.37 14.22 4.12
CA GLY A 181 40.36 13.41 3.43
C GLY A 181 39.08 13.22 4.26
N ALA A 182 39.21 12.87 5.54
CA ALA A 182 38.07 12.66 6.43
C ALA A 182 37.29 13.96 6.70
N VAL A 183 37.99 15.09 6.90
CA VAL A 183 37.36 16.41 7.09
C VAL A 183 36.59 16.84 5.85
N VAL A 184 37.21 16.74 4.65
CA VAL A 184 36.56 17.08 3.38
C VAL A 184 35.33 16.20 3.15
N LEU A 185 35.41 14.90 3.41
CA LEU A 185 34.29 13.99 3.28
C LEU A 185 33.14 14.35 4.23
N SER A 186 33.45 14.74 5.48
CA SER A 186 32.45 15.16 6.46
C SER A 186 31.72 16.44 6.03
N VAL A 187 32.43 17.42 5.48
CA VAL A 187 31.87 18.66 4.93
C VAL A 187 30.98 18.37 3.73
N LEU A 188 31.42 17.52 2.80
CA LEU A 188 30.62 17.11 1.64
C LEU A 188 29.33 16.40 2.06
N CYS A 189 29.39 15.52 3.08
CA CYS A 189 28.20 14.87 3.63
C CYS A 189 27.24 15.90 4.24
N PHE A 190 27.75 16.89 4.97
CA PHE A 190 26.93 17.96 5.56
C PHE A 190 26.23 18.81 4.49
N ILE A 191 26.95 19.20 3.42
CA ILE A 191 26.37 19.90 2.27
C ILE A 191 25.27 19.07 1.61
N ALA A 192 25.49 17.76 1.43
CA ALA A 192 24.48 16.87 0.88
C ALA A 192 23.22 16.82 1.75
N ILE A 193 23.36 16.76 3.09
CA ILE A 193 22.22 16.81 4.03
C ILE A 193 21.42 18.10 3.83
N LEU A 194 22.08 19.27 3.80
CA LEU A 194 21.42 20.56 3.60
C LEU A 194 20.70 20.66 2.25
N TYR A 195 21.33 20.18 1.17
CA TYR A 195 20.72 20.15 -0.15
C TYR A 195 19.42 19.31 -0.15
N PHE A 196 19.43 18.15 0.50
CA PHE A 196 18.26 17.29 0.63
C PHE A 196 17.12 17.95 1.42
N GLU A 197 17.43 18.72 2.48
CA GLU A 197 16.45 19.50 3.25
C GLU A 197 15.77 20.57 2.40
N ILE A 198 16.56 21.38 1.68
CA ILE A 198 16.04 22.47 0.83
C ILE A 198 15.12 21.88 -0.25
N LYS A 199 15.55 20.83 -0.93
CA LYS A 199 14.76 20.17 -1.97
C LYS A 199 13.47 19.54 -1.42
N PHE A 200 13.48 19.08 -0.16
CA PHE A 200 12.28 18.58 0.51
C PHE A 200 11.25 19.68 0.76
N ILE A 201 11.68 20.82 1.30
CA ILE A 201 10.80 21.96 1.56
C ILE A 201 10.17 22.44 0.25
N GLN A 202 10.94 22.51 -0.83
CA GLN A 202 10.43 22.89 -2.15
C GLN A 202 9.38 21.89 -2.68
N THR A 203 9.68 20.59 -2.61
CA THR A 203 8.73 19.55 -3.09
C THR A 203 7.44 19.58 -2.29
N LYS A 204 7.52 19.74 -0.96
CA LYS A 204 6.35 19.83 -0.08
C LYS A 204 5.46 21.02 -0.45
N ARG A 205 6.06 22.21 -0.65
CA ARG A 205 5.31 23.41 -1.06
C ARG A 205 4.62 23.25 -2.42
N ILE A 206 5.26 22.59 -3.39
CA ILE A 206 4.67 22.34 -4.71
C ILE A 206 3.46 21.42 -4.59
N LEU A 207 3.56 20.36 -3.78
CA LEU A 207 2.48 19.41 -3.55
C LEU A 207 1.31 20.03 -2.78
N GLU A 208 1.59 20.85 -1.76
CA GLU A 208 0.56 21.58 -1.01
C GLU A 208 -0.19 22.57 -1.91
N LYS A 209 0.51 23.31 -2.76
CA LYS A 209 -0.14 24.23 -3.73
C LYS A 209 -1.07 23.51 -4.70
N LYS A 210 -0.70 22.32 -5.18
CA LYS A 210 -1.54 21.50 -6.07
C LYS A 210 -2.75 20.90 -5.37
N ALA A 211 -2.72 20.73 -4.06
CA ALA A 211 -3.84 20.20 -3.29
C ALA A 211 -4.88 21.29 -2.95
N SER A 212 -4.47 22.56 -2.96
CA SER A 212 -5.33 23.72 -2.67
C SER A 212 -5.95 24.37 -3.91
N SER A 213 -5.57 23.93 -5.10
CA SER A 213 -6.07 24.41 -6.40
C SER A 213 -7.07 23.44 -6.98
#